data_AF-A0A1I7SYL6-F1
#
_entry.id   AF-A0A1I7SYL6-F1
#
_cell.length_a   1.000
_cell.length_b   1.000
_cell.length_c   1.000
_cell.angle_alpha   90.00
_cell.angle_beta   90.00
_cell.angle_gamma   90.00
#
_symmetry.space_group_name_H-M   'P 1'
#
loop_
_entity.id
_entity.type
_entity.pdbx_description
1 polymer ?
#
loop_
_entity_poly.entity_id
_entity_poly.type
_entity_poly.pdbx_seq_one_letter_code
_entity_poly.pdbx_strand_id
1 'polypeptide(L)'
;MTSRAVVISMTQIMGSEHGSLMNLFFSAAKQCICVDVVSMGDDSTGGILQQAADITGGSFSHAQKPHDLLKILMTNMLTDPSYRTAFSKLSHSSVDYRASCACHHTLVSSGWVCSICLSVLCQYTPICKVCRAAFTITNLPKNQIGSGLLNHEFSLKNRCVLFSTGSVFVE
;
A
#
# COMPACT_ATOMS: atom_id res chain seq x y z
N MET A 1 17.45 -11.86 16.57
CA MET A 1 16.62 -10.86 17.27
C MET A 1 15.70 -10.22 16.26
N THR A 2 14.40 -10.46 16.37
CA THR A 2 13.39 -9.87 15.48
C THR A 2 12.70 -8.73 16.24
N SER A 3 13.00 -7.49 15.85
CA SER A 3 12.30 -6.33 16.40
C SER A 3 10.84 -6.37 15.94
N ARG A 4 9.91 -6.14 16.87
CA ARG A 4 8.46 -6.19 16.59
C ARG A 4 7.81 -4.94 17.14
N ALA A 5 6.82 -4.45 16.41
CA ALA A 5 5.94 -3.39 16.86
C ALA A 5 4.51 -3.90 16.85
N VAL A 6 3.77 -3.61 17.92
CA VAL A 6 2.33 -3.89 18.00
C VAL A 6 1.60 -2.55 17.94
N VAL A 7 0.70 -2.41 16.98
CA VAL A 7 -0.15 -1.23 16.79
C VAL A 7 -1.57 -1.58 17.19
N ILE A 8 -2.13 -0.83 18.15
CA ILE A 8 -3.51 -0.97 18.57
C ILE A 8 -4.25 0.27 18.08
N SER A 9 -5.15 0.09 17.12
CA SER A 9 -5.97 1.16 16.57
C SER A 9 -7.35 1.12 17.17
N MET A 10 -7.73 2.19 17.86
CA MET A 10 -9.05 2.36 18.47
C MET A 10 -9.93 3.35 17.68
N THR A 11 -9.31 4.09 16.77
CA THR A 11 -9.92 5.17 15.98
C THR A 11 -9.66 4.95 14.50
N GLN A 12 -10.46 5.63 13.68
CA GLN A 12 -10.32 5.62 12.23
C GLN A 12 -9.12 6.45 11.80
N ILE A 13 -8.31 5.91 10.89
CA ILE A 13 -7.21 6.66 10.26
C ILE A 13 -7.79 7.45 9.09
N MET A 14 -7.56 8.76 9.10
CA MET A 14 -8.02 9.66 8.05
C MET A 14 -7.13 9.54 6.81
N GLY A 15 -7.70 9.70 5.61
CA GLY A 15 -7.01 9.46 4.34
C GLY A 15 -5.82 10.38 4.02
N SER A 16 -5.65 11.50 4.74
CA SER A 16 -4.54 12.44 4.53
C SER A 16 -3.17 11.86 4.89
N GLU A 17 -3.10 10.91 5.83
CA GLU A 17 -1.83 10.35 6.32
C GLU A 17 -1.39 9.09 5.56
N HIS A 18 -2.21 8.63 4.62
CA HIS A 18 -2.01 7.35 3.92
C HIS A 18 -0.63 7.23 3.26
N GLY A 19 -0.19 8.28 2.55
CA GLY A 19 1.11 8.26 1.86
C GLY A 19 2.30 8.14 2.83
N SER A 20 2.26 8.89 3.93
CA SER A 20 3.31 8.87 4.94
C SER A 20 3.38 7.53 5.68
N LEU A 21 2.21 6.97 6.03
CA LEU A 21 2.12 5.66 6.69
C LEU A 21 2.62 4.53 5.80
N MET A 22 2.30 4.54 4.50
CA MET A 22 2.82 3.53 3.57
C MET A 22 4.35 3.57 3.48
N ASN A 23 4.94 4.77 3.37
CA ASN A 23 6.40 4.92 3.36
C ASN A 23 7.04 4.43 4.66
N LEU A 24 6.37 4.64 5.80
CA LEU A 24 6.78 4.12 7.10
C LEU A 24 6.79 2.59 7.11
N PHE A 25 5.73 1.94 6.63
CA PHE A 25 5.64 0.48 6.61
C PHE A 25 6.64 -0.16 5.64
N PHE A 26 6.89 0.44 4.48
CA PHE A 26 7.96 -0.01 3.59
C PHE A 26 9.35 0.12 4.22
N SER A 27 9.57 1.18 4.99
CA SER A 27 10.83 1.38 5.71
C SER A 27 10.99 0.36 6.84
N ALA A 28 9.92 0.08 7.58
CA ALA A 28 9.88 -0.95 8.63
C ALA A 28 10.16 -2.36 8.05
N ALA A 29 9.55 -2.70 6.90
CA ALA A 29 9.79 -3.96 6.21
C ALA A 29 11.26 -4.10 5.78
N LYS A 30 11.89 -3.03 5.27
CA LYS A 30 13.34 -3.02 4.95
C LYS A 30 14.24 -3.22 6.17
N GLN A 31 13.80 -2.77 7.34
CA GLN A 31 14.51 -2.98 8.61
C GLN A 31 14.16 -4.31 9.28
N CYS A 32 13.39 -5.18 8.60
CA CYS A 32 12.92 -6.45 9.13
C CYS A 32 12.14 -6.30 10.46
N ILE A 33 11.40 -5.20 10.61
CA ILE A 33 10.51 -4.96 11.75
C ILE A 33 9.12 -5.43 11.35
N CYS A 34 8.63 -6.48 12.00
CA CYS A 34 7.26 -6.95 11.79
C CYS A 34 6.28 -6.06 12.57
N VAL A 35 5.22 -5.61 11.90
CA VAL A 35 4.17 -4.78 12.50
C VAL A 35 2.89 -5.61 12.63
N ASP A 36 2.53 -5.89 13.88
CA ASP A 36 1.30 -6.57 14.22
C ASP A 36 0.23 -5.56 14.57
N VAL A 37 -0.97 -5.73 14.01
CA VAL A 37 -2.04 -4.74 14.14
C VAL A 37 -3.28 -5.36 14.75
N VAL A 38 -3.83 -4.68 15.75
CA VAL A 38 -5.16 -4.96 16.29
C VAL A 38 -6.04 -3.74 16.10
N SER A 39 -7.13 -3.88 15.35
CA SER A 39 -8.15 -2.83 15.20
C SER A 39 -9.34 -3.13 16.10
N MET A 40 -9.80 -2.13 16.86
CA MET A 40 -11.03 -2.19 17.65
C MET A 40 -12.14 -1.27 17.10
N GLY A 41 -11.82 -0.45 16.10
CA GLY A 41 -12.77 0.44 15.42
C GLY A 41 -13.36 -0.18 14.15
N ASP A 42 -14.44 0.43 13.66
CA ASP A 42 -15.24 -0.02 12.51
C ASP A 42 -14.38 -0.35 11.28
N ASP A 43 -14.67 -1.49 10.64
CA ASP A 43 -13.91 -2.11 9.55
C ASP A 43 -13.67 -1.22 8.32
N SER A 44 -14.38 -0.09 8.20
CA SER A 44 -14.34 0.80 7.03
C SER A 44 -13.01 1.56 6.84
N THR A 45 -12.12 1.58 7.84
CA THR A 45 -10.78 2.19 7.74
C THR A 45 -9.62 1.21 7.88
N GLY A 46 -9.91 -0.09 8.01
CA GLY A 46 -8.91 -1.13 8.28
C GLY A 46 -7.93 -1.42 7.14
N GLY A 47 -8.19 -0.94 5.91
CA GLY A 47 -7.40 -1.29 4.72
C GLY A 47 -5.91 -0.95 4.84
N ILE A 48 -5.56 0.24 5.33
CA ILE A 48 -4.16 0.65 5.42
C ILE A 48 -3.37 -0.11 6.50
N LEU A 49 -3.99 -0.36 7.64
CA LEU A 49 -3.39 -1.13 8.73
C LEU A 49 -3.28 -2.61 8.37
N GLN A 50 -4.23 -3.11 7.58
CA GLN A 50 -4.16 -4.45 7.03
C GLN A 50 -3.02 -4.56 6.01
N GLN A 51 -2.84 -3.57 5.13
CA GLN A 51 -1.67 -3.48 4.25
C GLN A 51 -0.36 -3.41 5.06
N ALA A 52 -0.33 -2.68 6.18
CA ALA A 52 0.85 -2.58 7.05
C ALA A 52 1.29 -3.95 7.56
N ALA A 53 0.34 -4.75 8.07
CA ALA A 53 0.61 -6.10 8.54
C ALA A 53 1.09 -7.00 7.39
N ASP A 54 0.48 -6.90 6.20
CA ASP A 54 0.85 -7.72 5.05
C ASP A 54 2.25 -7.36 4.50
N ILE A 55 2.56 -6.07 4.32
CA ILE A 55 3.86 -5.56 3.85
C ILE A 55 5.00 -5.96 4.78
N THR A 56 4.77 -5.93 6.08
CA THR A 56 5.80 -6.22 7.09
C THR A 56 5.85 -7.69 7.51
N GLY A 57 4.93 -8.53 6.99
CA GLY A 57 4.80 -9.94 7.38
C GLY A 57 4.25 -10.17 8.79
N GLY A 58 3.60 -9.16 9.36
CA GLY A 58 2.88 -9.24 10.63
C GLY A 58 1.52 -9.94 10.53
N SER A 59 0.68 -9.73 11.55
CA SER A 59 -0.70 -10.20 11.59
C SER A 59 -1.66 -9.06 11.86
N PHE A 60 -2.80 -9.08 11.16
CA PHE A 60 -3.92 -8.20 11.42
C PHE A 60 -5.03 -8.97 12.13
N SER A 61 -5.55 -8.41 13.22
CA SER A 61 -6.70 -8.94 13.95
C SER A 61 -7.71 -7.83 14.23
N HIS A 62 -9.00 -8.15 14.15
CA HIS A 62 -10.06 -7.25 14.56
C HIS A 62 -10.63 -7.72 15.92
N ALA A 63 -10.73 -6.81 16.89
CA ALA A 63 -11.29 -7.06 18.21
C ALA A 63 -12.61 -6.31 18.37
N GLN A 64 -13.73 -7.03 18.48
CA GLN A 64 -15.04 -6.39 18.70
C GLN A 64 -15.26 -5.95 20.15
N LYS A 65 -14.61 -6.64 21.10
CA LYS A 65 -14.74 -6.39 22.54
C LYS A 65 -13.36 -6.22 23.19
N PRO A 66 -13.25 -5.44 24.26
CA PRO A 66 -11.98 -5.27 24.98
C PRO A 66 -11.44 -6.58 25.59
N HIS A 67 -12.31 -7.54 25.93
CA HIS A 67 -11.88 -8.86 26.37
C HIS A 67 -11.18 -9.66 25.24
N ASP A 68 -11.63 -9.49 24.00
CA ASP A 68 -11.00 -10.14 22.85
C ASP A 68 -9.63 -9.54 22.55
N LEU A 69 -9.43 -8.25 22.82
CA LEU A 69 -8.12 -7.59 22.70
C LEU A 69 -7.07 -8.30 23.57
N LEU A 70 -7.37 -8.54 24.86
CA LEU A 70 -6.44 -9.24 25.76
C LEU A 70 -6.12 -10.64 25.24
N LYS A 71 -7.15 -11.39 24.80
CA LYS A 71 -6.97 -12.72 24.22
C LYS A 71 -6.06 -12.68 22.99
N ILE A 72 -6.26 -11.73 22.08
CA ILE A 72 -5.46 -11.57 20.86
C ILE A 72 -4.01 -11.21 21.21
N LEU A 73 -3.80 -10.27 22.14
CA LEU A 73 -2.47 -9.85 22.56
C LEU A 73 -1.68 -11.02 23.17
N MET A 74 -2.31 -11.76 24.09
CA MET A 74 -1.67 -12.89 24.79
C MET A 74 -1.37 -14.07 23.86
N THR A 75 -2.20 -14.30 22.84
CA THR A 75 -2.09 -15.50 21.99
C THR A 75 -1.23 -15.27 20.74
N ASN A 76 -1.39 -14.13 20.06
CA ASN A 76 -0.77 -13.89 18.75
C ASN A 76 0.39 -12.89 18.77
N MET A 77 0.35 -11.88 19.67
CA MET A 77 1.25 -10.73 19.60
C MET A 77 2.41 -10.80 20.60
N LEU A 78 2.15 -11.32 21.80
CA LEU A 78 3.14 -11.42 22.90
C LEU A 78 3.86 -12.78 22.95
N THR A 79 3.38 -13.77 22.21
CA THR A 79 4.00 -15.10 22.13
C THR A 79 5.35 -15.05 21.43
N ASP A 80 6.26 -15.92 21.91
CA ASP A 80 7.61 -16.05 21.36
C ASP A 80 7.55 -16.34 19.84
N PRO A 81 8.42 -15.72 19.02
CA PRO A 81 8.42 -15.88 17.57
C PRO A 81 8.42 -17.34 17.09
N SER A 82 9.01 -18.25 17.87
CA SER A 82 9.17 -19.67 17.53
C SER A 82 7.85 -20.44 17.52
N TYR A 83 6.88 -20.04 18.35
CA TYR A 83 5.59 -20.73 18.48
C TYR A 83 4.48 -20.11 17.62
N ARG A 84 4.77 -19.01 16.94
CA ARG A 84 3.76 -18.28 16.16
C ARG A 84 3.19 -19.08 15.00
N THR A 85 4.00 -19.92 14.36
CA THR A 85 3.57 -20.80 13.27
C THR A 85 2.62 -21.90 13.73
N ALA A 86 2.60 -22.22 15.02
CA ALA A 86 1.68 -23.19 15.61
C ALA A 86 0.27 -22.61 15.77
N PHE A 87 0.14 -21.28 15.85
CA PHE A 87 -1.16 -20.61 15.84
C PHE A 87 -1.58 -20.36 14.39
N SER A 88 -2.80 -20.77 14.05
CA SER A 88 -3.37 -20.48 12.74
C SER A 88 -3.41 -18.95 12.54
N LYS A 89 -2.70 -18.47 11.52
CA LYS A 89 -2.90 -17.10 11.04
C LYS A 89 -4.39 -16.98 10.69
N LEU A 90 -5.11 -16.13 11.43
CA LEU A 90 -6.50 -15.80 11.11
C LEU A 90 -6.54 -15.39 9.64
N SER A 91 -7.44 -16.02 8.88
CA SER A 91 -7.46 -15.97 7.42
C SER A 91 -7.29 -14.55 6.90
N HIS A 92 -6.30 -14.33 6.03
CA HIS A 92 -6.16 -13.09 5.28
C HIS A 92 -7.47 -12.85 4.51
N SER A 93 -8.32 -11.93 4.97
CA SER A 93 -9.27 -11.30 4.05
C SER A 93 -8.44 -10.62 2.97
N SER A 94 -8.87 -10.73 1.71
CA SER A 94 -8.15 -10.15 0.57
C SER A 94 -7.91 -8.66 0.82
N VAL A 95 -6.64 -8.28 1.03
CA VAL A 95 -6.25 -6.90 1.26
C VAL A 95 -6.42 -6.12 -0.05
N ASP A 96 -7.15 -5.02 -0.01
CA ASP A 96 -7.32 -4.18 -1.18
C ASP A 96 -6.11 -3.26 -1.37
N TYR A 97 -5.37 -3.46 -2.45
CA TYR A 97 -4.17 -2.68 -2.82
C TYR A 97 -4.45 -1.60 -3.88
N ARG A 98 -5.72 -1.30 -4.17
CA ARG A 98 -6.06 -0.23 -5.12
C ARG A 98 -5.52 1.11 -4.63
N ALA A 99 -4.99 1.89 -5.55
CA ALA A 99 -4.55 3.25 -5.26
C ALA A 99 -5.75 4.20 -5.25
N SER A 100 -5.73 5.20 -4.37
CA SER A 100 -6.66 6.32 -4.45
C SER A 100 -6.13 7.36 -5.42
N CYS A 101 -6.96 7.80 -6.38
CA CYS A 101 -6.55 8.82 -7.33
C CYS A 101 -6.54 10.21 -6.67
N ALA A 102 -5.51 11.02 -6.94
CA ALA A 102 -5.39 12.38 -6.42
C ALA A 102 -6.43 13.35 -7.03
N CYS A 103 -7.13 12.94 -8.10
CA CYS A 103 -8.15 13.76 -8.77
C CYS A 103 -9.50 13.73 -8.06
N HIS A 104 -9.95 12.55 -7.63
CA HIS A 104 -11.30 12.32 -7.12
C HIS A 104 -11.31 11.66 -5.74
N HIS A 105 -10.14 11.30 -5.20
CA HIS A 105 -9.99 10.53 -3.95
C HIS A 105 -10.73 9.18 -3.95
N THR A 106 -11.00 8.64 -5.14
CA THR A 106 -11.62 7.33 -5.32
C THR A 106 -10.57 6.27 -5.62
N LEU A 107 -10.85 5.05 -5.15
CA LEU A 107 -10.01 3.87 -5.44
C LEU A 107 -10.10 3.52 -6.93
N VAL A 108 -8.94 3.37 -7.56
CA VAL A 108 -8.80 2.98 -8.97
C VAL A 108 -7.93 1.73 -9.07
N SER A 109 -8.35 0.79 -9.94
CA SER A 109 -7.57 -0.41 -10.25
C SER A 109 -6.48 -0.14 -11.29
N SER A 110 -6.65 0.88 -12.12
CA SER A 110 -5.63 1.32 -13.08
C SER A 110 -5.62 2.85 -13.21
N GLY A 111 -4.47 3.40 -13.59
CA GLY A 111 -4.29 4.84 -13.68
C GLY A 111 -2.89 5.24 -14.13
N TRP A 112 -2.60 6.52 -14.05
CA TRP A 112 -1.34 7.12 -14.47
C TRP A 112 -0.56 7.63 -13.26
N VAL A 113 0.72 7.32 -13.15
CA VAL A 113 1.58 7.74 -12.04
C VAL A 113 2.50 8.86 -12.50
N CYS A 114 2.51 9.97 -11.75
CA CYS A 114 3.46 11.05 -11.98
C CYS A 114 4.87 10.62 -11.57
N SER A 115 5.84 10.62 -12.49
CA SER A 115 7.25 10.31 -12.17
C SER A 115 7.93 11.28 -11.20
N ILE A 116 7.33 12.45 -10.94
CA ILE A 116 7.92 13.49 -10.09
C ILE A 116 7.37 13.41 -8.66
N CYS A 117 6.04 13.37 -8.50
CA CYS A 117 5.40 13.37 -7.18
C CYS A 117 4.76 12.02 -6.79
N LEU A 118 4.89 10.99 -7.64
CA LEU A 118 4.34 9.64 -7.45
C LEU A 118 2.81 9.58 -7.23
N SER A 119 2.10 10.68 -7.46
CA SER A 119 0.64 10.72 -7.32
C SER A 119 -0.03 9.97 -8.46
N VAL A 120 -1.07 9.21 -8.12
CA VAL A 120 -1.89 8.44 -9.07
C VAL A 120 -3.02 9.32 -9.62
N LEU A 121 -3.18 9.34 -10.94
CA LEU A 121 -4.24 10.03 -11.67
C LEU A 121 -5.15 8.99 -12.33
N CYS A 122 -6.46 9.15 -12.22
CA CYS A 122 -7.43 8.23 -12.84
C CYS A 122 -7.51 8.37 -14.38
N GLN A 123 -7.04 9.49 -14.93
CA GLN A 123 -7.03 9.79 -16.36
C GLN A 123 -5.73 10.51 -16.71
N TYR A 124 -5.25 10.30 -17.93
CA TYR A 124 -4.08 11.02 -18.43
C TYR A 124 -4.38 12.51 -18.52
N THR A 125 -3.49 13.34 -17.96
CA THR A 125 -3.47 14.79 -18.19
C THR A 125 -2.05 15.22 -18.51
N PRO A 126 -1.82 16.14 -19.46
CA PRO A 126 -0.47 16.56 -19.85
C PRO A 126 0.26 17.34 -18.74
N ILE A 127 -0.47 17.81 -17.73
CA ILE A 127 0.06 18.49 -16.55
C ILE A 127 -0.45 17.75 -15.32
N CYS A 128 0.45 17.47 -14.37
CA CYS A 128 0.07 16.87 -13.10
C CYS A 128 -0.80 17.83 -12.28
N LYS A 129 -1.98 17.39 -11.82
CA LYS A 129 -2.87 18.20 -10.97
C LYS A 129 -2.29 18.50 -9.58
N VAL A 130 -1.32 17.72 -9.12
CA VAL A 130 -0.71 17.86 -7.79
C VAL A 130 0.54 18.76 -7.85
N CYS A 131 1.57 18.36 -8.60
CA CYS A 131 2.85 19.08 -8.64
C CYS A 131 3.00 20.06 -9.82
N ARG A 132 1.99 20.16 -10.70
CA ARG A 132 1.99 21.02 -11.91
C ARG A 132 3.11 20.75 -12.92
N ALA A 133 3.80 19.63 -12.79
CA ALA A 133 4.79 19.22 -13.78
C ALA A 133 4.13 18.89 -15.13
N ALA A 134 4.76 19.35 -16.22
CA ALA A 134 4.35 19.01 -17.58
C ALA A 134 5.00 17.68 -18.00
N PHE A 135 4.19 16.75 -18.50
CA PHE A 135 4.66 15.47 -19.01
C PHE A 135 5.03 15.60 -20.49
N THR A 136 6.16 15.01 -20.86
CA THR A 136 6.63 15.01 -22.25
C THR A 136 5.99 13.83 -22.99
N ILE A 137 5.21 14.09 -24.04
CA ILE A 137 4.45 13.08 -24.81
C ILE A 137 5.37 12.31 -25.78
N THR A 138 6.62 12.03 -25.40
CA THR A 138 7.57 11.34 -26.28
C THR A 138 7.35 9.84 -26.34
N ASN A 139 6.67 9.25 -25.35
CA ASN A 139 6.31 7.82 -25.34
C ASN A 139 4.97 7.61 -24.62
N LEU A 140 3.87 8.15 -25.16
CA LEU A 140 2.59 7.47 -24.93
C LEU A 140 2.71 6.13 -25.67
N PRO A 141 2.34 4.98 -25.10
CA PRO A 141 2.23 3.76 -25.87
C PRO A 141 1.20 3.97 -26.98
N LYS A 142 1.68 4.44 -28.13
CA LYS A 142 1.13 4.09 -29.43
C LYS A 142 1.33 2.60 -29.46
N ASN A 143 0.40 1.82 -28.92
CA ASN A 143 -0.55 1.17 -29.80
C ASN A 143 -1.42 0.07 -29.18
N GLN A 144 -2.73 0.23 -29.42
CA GLN A 144 -3.58 -0.85 -29.93
C GLN A 144 -3.34 -1.15 -31.44
N ILE A 145 -2.20 -0.79 -32.03
CA ILE A 145 -1.77 -1.11 -33.40
C ILE A 145 -0.27 -1.48 -33.49
N GLY A 146 0.11 -2.70 -33.14
CA GLY A 146 1.28 -3.35 -33.77
C GLY A 146 2.71 -2.89 -33.41
N SER A 147 3.42 -3.81 -32.77
CA SER A 147 4.81 -4.26 -33.04
C SER A 147 5.90 -3.24 -33.42
N GLY A 148 6.96 -3.20 -32.62
CA GLY A 148 8.29 -2.77 -33.08
C GLY A 148 9.22 -2.29 -31.97
N LEU A 149 10.20 -3.13 -31.61
CA LEU A 149 11.39 -2.83 -30.79
C LEU A 149 12.02 -1.47 -31.13
N LEU A 150 12.56 -0.74 -30.15
CA LEU A 150 13.86 -0.07 -30.25
C LEU A 150 14.41 0.32 -28.86
N ASN A 151 15.65 -0.07 -28.62
CA ASN A 151 16.48 0.25 -27.45
C ASN A 151 16.71 1.76 -27.33
N HIS A 152 16.44 2.38 -26.19
CA HIS A 152 17.01 3.70 -25.84
C HIS A 152 17.02 3.94 -24.33
N GLU A 153 18.16 4.45 -23.85
CA GLU A 153 18.52 4.79 -22.47
C GLU A 153 17.37 5.29 -21.58
N PHE A 154 17.29 4.67 -20.40
CA PHE A 154 16.36 4.93 -19.31
C PHE A 154 16.62 6.28 -18.64
N SER A 155 16.00 7.34 -19.17
CA SER A 155 15.80 8.59 -18.41
C SER A 155 14.36 8.67 -17.91
N LEU A 156 14.17 8.44 -16.61
CA LEU A 156 12.89 8.44 -15.89
C LEU A 156 12.25 9.83 -15.73
N LYS A 157 12.91 10.90 -16.18
CA LYS A 157 12.41 12.28 -16.01
C LYS A 157 11.21 12.56 -16.91
N ASN A 158 10.13 13.10 -16.34
CA ASN A 158 8.94 13.66 -17.00
C ASN A 158 8.02 12.69 -17.75
N ARG A 159 7.98 11.41 -17.37
CA ARG A 159 7.00 10.44 -17.92
C ARG A 159 5.80 10.24 -17.00
N CYS A 160 4.69 9.83 -17.60
CA CYS A 160 3.49 9.38 -16.91
C CYS A 160 3.38 7.87 -17.16
N VAL A 161 3.44 7.05 -16.11
CA VAL A 161 3.51 5.58 -16.22
C VAL A 161 2.15 4.98 -15.94
N LEU A 162 1.72 4.02 -16.77
CA LEU A 162 0.46 3.30 -16.54
C LEU A 162 0.65 2.28 -15.42
N PHE A 163 -0.18 2.35 -14.39
CA PHE A 163 -0.28 1.40 -13.29
C PHE A 163 -1.55 0.55 -13.43
N SER A 164 -1.46 -0.73 -13.09
CA SER A 164 -2.61 -1.61 -12.85
C SER A 164 -2.36 -2.44 -11.59
N THR A 165 -3.40 -2.67 -10.78
CA THR A 165 -3.33 -3.55 -9.61
C THR A 165 -2.89 -4.95 -10.05
N GLY A 166 -1.71 -5.39 -9.57
CA GLY A 166 -1.09 -6.67 -9.92
C GLY A 166 0.15 -6.55 -10.82
N SER A 167 0.46 -5.38 -11.37
CA SER A 167 1.69 -5.12 -12.12
C SER A 167 2.03 -3.64 -12.04
N VAL A 168 2.89 -3.27 -11.08
CA VAL A 168 3.55 -1.97 -11.20
C VAL A 168 4.60 -2.16 -12.28
N PHE A 169 4.34 -1.65 -13.49
CA PHE A 169 5.39 -1.43 -14.48
C PHE A 169 6.28 -0.28 -13.97
N VAL A 170 7.04 -0.53 -12.92
CA VAL A 170 8.27 0.22 -12.66
C VAL A 170 9.32 -0.49 -13.49
N GLU A 171 9.48 0.01 -14.70
CA GLU A 171 10.73 -0.15 -15.42
C GLU A 171 11.62 1.04 -15.05
#